data_AF-A0A7X5D7C1-F1
#
_entry.id   AF-A0A7X5D7C1-F1
#
_cell.length_a   1.000
_cell.length_b   1.000
_cell.length_c   1.000
_cell.angle_alpha   90.00
_cell.angle_beta   90.00
_cell.angle_gamma   90.00
#
_symmetry.space_group_name_H-M   'P 1'
#
loop_
_entity.id
_entity.type
_entity.pdbx_description
1 polymer ?
#
loop_
_entity_poly.entity_id
_entity_poly.type
_entity_poly.pdbx_seq_one_letter_code
_entity_poly.pdbx_strand_id
1 'polypeptide(L)'
;MKMDMEVEKVYALEKTGVDGYYLRTLYLPRETVQEIRQQEPAVYKDLHGLFDGVPCADVDGVMNFVMPDSHGGLCVRTRDMGRDFPGRNQYNGDSVEGEREEVMAELRQRLQRDGYHFRPNACFRNVDVLETLQKIMEHNTSFFQTDFAYDREMLLEAARDRNAPRQFFWMSRKGGTWCFPERSVHIRQTSPHNTWFYYGGCRVEHVKAFRVELRGMRDDRVMGDILEIDYQKHLDYLCTHSHDPAKVEVVFKNPNSCRTFGWQEYEQNWQAIADRYGTVERKRYLVKDECQLSRDMAGACGMFWDAVDVMEVDDYVKRLEQDRLHEYGYTAGDLALTGPVDAERAVKQGLECYILNRDGSREPVHDWEDYRKALSHGKLFGMEAGEKDILRYFKQDAVPLFNEEEMQKIYSLALQAGMENEPEGSSLLDGIIHKAECFLPGERQREASAEEQEMLPGDVIQ
;
A
#
# COMPACT_ATOMS: atom_id res chain seq x y z
N MET A 1 -0.93 34.01 -11.17
CA MET A 1 -0.48 32.77 -10.54
C MET A 1 0.67 32.23 -11.37
N LYS A 2 1.87 32.09 -10.80
CA LYS A 2 2.94 31.30 -11.43
C LYS A 2 2.44 29.85 -11.42
N MET A 3 2.39 29.18 -12.58
CA MET A 3 2.35 27.72 -12.60
C MET A 3 3.61 27.26 -11.87
N ASP A 4 3.45 26.63 -10.71
CA ASP A 4 4.54 25.83 -10.16
C ASP A 4 4.83 24.76 -11.22
N MET A 5 6.01 24.83 -11.84
CA MET A 5 6.43 23.80 -12.78
C MET A 5 6.57 22.49 -11.99
N GLU A 6 5.66 21.55 -12.23
CA GLU A 6 5.78 20.19 -11.70
C GLU A 6 7.09 19.58 -12.21
N VAL A 7 7.98 19.25 -11.28
CA VAL A 7 9.24 18.57 -11.55
C VAL A 7 9.10 17.10 -11.20
N GLU A 8 9.62 16.24 -12.07
CA GLU A 8 9.61 14.80 -11.92
C GLU A 8 11.04 14.29 -11.78
N LYS A 9 11.21 13.30 -10.90
CA LYS A 9 12.51 12.66 -10.65
C LYS A 9 12.75 11.57 -11.68
N VAL A 10 13.91 11.61 -12.33
CA VAL A 10 14.35 10.61 -13.30
C VAL A 10 15.79 10.20 -13.04
N TYR A 11 16.15 8.99 -13.47
CA TYR A 11 17.50 8.47 -13.36
C TYR A 11 18.18 8.47 -14.72
N ALA A 12 19.43 8.90 -14.77
CA ALA A 12 20.26 8.79 -15.95
C ALA A 12 21.51 7.97 -15.64
N LEU A 13 21.80 7.00 -16.51
CA LEU A 13 22.92 6.10 -16.37
C LEU A 13 23.94 6.38 -17.48
N GLU A 14 25.21 6.45 -17.11
CA GLU A 14 26.31 6.69 -18.02
C GLU A 14 27.38 5.63 -17.77
N LYS A 15 27.91 5.05 -18.86
CA LYS A 15 28.99 4.07 -18.77
C LYS A 15 30.32 4.81 -18.91
N THR A 16 31.14 4.76 -17.86
CA THR A 16 32.41 5.51 -17.75
C THR A 16 33.65 4.65 -18.00
N GLY A 17 33.49 3.32 -18.06
CA GLY A 17 34.57 2.37 -18.34
C GLY A 17 34.05 0.99 -18.72
N VAL A 18 34.92 -0.04 -18.62
CA VAL A 18 34.54 -1.43 -18.91
C VAL A 18 33.45 -1.92 -17.94
N ASP A 19 33.67 -1.69 -16.65
CA ASP A 19 32.74 -2.02 -15.55
C ASP A 19 32.33 -0.79 -14.71
N GLY A 20 32.81 0.40 -15.07
CA GLY A 20 32.52 1.66 -14.37
C GLY A 20 31.25 2.35 -14.88
N TYR A 21 30.42 2.80 -13.95
CA TYR A 21 29.15 3.48 -14.23
C TYR A 21 28.97 4.72 -13.37
N TYR A 22 28.20 5.66 -13.91
CA TYR A 22 27.82 6.91 -13.27
C TYR A 22 26.30 7.05 -13.32
N LEU A 23 25.67 7.13 -12.15
CA LEU A 23 24.23 7.28 -11.99
C LEU A 23 23.90 8.68 -11.49
N ARG A 24 23.07 9.40 -12.23
CA ARG A 24 22.52 10.72 -11.85
C ARG A 24 21.04 10.59 -11.50
N THR A 25 20.64 11.19 -10.39
CA THR A 25 19.24 11.59 -10.17
C THR A 25 19.06 12.98 -10.74
N LEU A 26 18.02 13.20 -11.53
CA LEU A 26 17.67 14.52 -12.07
C LEU A 26 16.23 14.85 -11.74
N TYR A 27 15.95 16.10 -11.41
CA TYR A 27 14.61 16.65 -11.29
C TYR A 27 14.36 17.53 -12.52
N LEU A 28 13.56 17.02 -13.45
CA LEU A 28 13.30 17.68 -14.73
C LEU A 28 11.84 18.13 -14.80
N PRO A 29 11.52 19.20 -15.55
CA PRO A 29 10.13 19.55 -15.83
C PRO A 29 9.38 18.36 -16.42
N ARG A 30 8.13 18.14 -15.98
CA ARG A 30 7.32 17.00 -16.42
C ARG A 30 7.18 16.88 -17.94
N GLU A 31 7.08 18.02 -18.64
CA GLU A 31 7.06 18.07 -20.11
C GLU A 31 8.32 17.45 -20.72
N THR A 32 9.50 17.80 -20.20
CA THR A 32 10.78 17.22 -20.62
C THR A 32 10.82 15.71 -20.40
N VAL A 33 10.30 15.23 -19.27
CA VAL A 33 10.23 13.80 -18.96
C VAL A 33 9.29 13.07 -19.92
N GLN A 34 8.16 13.68 -20.27
CA GLN A 34 7.23 13.14 -21.27
C GLN A 34 7.86 13.02 -22.66
N GLU A 35 8.62 14.02 -23.10
CA GLU A 35 9.34 13.95 -24.37
C GLU A 35 10.44 12.88 -24.37
N ILE A 36 11.12 12.66 -23.23
CA ILE A 36 12.03 11.53 -23.06
C ILE A 36 11.26 10.22 -23.23
N ARG A 37 10.06 10.10 -22.65
CA ARG A 37 9.22 8.88 -22.75
C ARG A 37 8.74 8.54 -24.17
N GLN A 38 8.74 9.51 -25.08
CA GLN A 38 8.38 9.29 -26.48
C GLN A 38 9.52 8.67 -27.30
N GLN A 39 10.75 8.62 -26.77
CA GLN A 39 11.87 7.96 -27.46
C GLN A 39 11.67 6.43 -27.48
N GLU A 40 12.18 5.81 -28.53
CA GLU A 40 12.14 4.35 -28.68
C GLU A 40 12.91 3.67 -27.53
N PRO A 41 12.26 2.78 -26.76
CA PRO A 41 12.89 2.17 -25.59
C PRO A 41 13.80 1.01 -25.99
N ALA A 42 15.01 0.96 -25.43
CA ALA A 42 15.76 -0.28 -25.32
C ALA A 42 15.25 -1.04 -24.08
N VAL A 43 14.57 -2.16 -24.30
CA VAL A 43 13.92 -2.95 -23.23
C VAL A 43 14.85 -4.04 -22.73
N TYR A 44 14.98 -4.15 -21.41
CA TYR A 44 15.83 -5.15 -20.78
C TYR A 44 15.03 -5.99 -19.78
N LYS A 45 15.29 -7.30 -19.79
CA LYS A 45 14.60 -8.27 -18.91
C LYS A 45 15.06 -8.18 -17.44
N ASP A 46 16.27 -7.70 -17.21
CA ASP A 46 16.85 -7.53 -15.88
C ASP A 46 17.80 -6.32 -15.85
N LEU A 47 18.23 -5.97 -14.64
CA LEU A 47 19.15 -4.84 -14.41
C LEU A 47 20.54 -5.07 -15.00
N HIS A 48 21.03 -6.32 -15.08
CA HIS A 48 22.34 -6.59 -15.67
C HIS A 48 22.34 -6.30 -17.18
N GLY A 49 21.32 -6.79 -17.89
CA GLY A 49 21.13 -6.50 -19.30
C GLY A 49 20.97 -5.00 -19.57
N LEU A 50 20.32 -4.26 -18.66
CA LEU A 50 20.23 -2.81 -18.75
C LEU A 50 21.61 -2.14 -18.73
N PHE A 51 22.46 -2.49 -17.76
CA PHE A 51 23.80 -1.91 -17.64
C PHE A 51 24.71 -2.31 -18.79
N ASP A 52 24.62 -3.56 -19.26
CA ASP A 52 25.43 -4.06 -20.37
C ASP A 52 25.02 -3.40 -21.71
N GLY A 53 23.74 -3.06 -21.85
CA GLY A 53 23.19 -2.42 -23.04
C GLY A 53 23.31 -0.89 -23.09
N VAL A 54 23.75 -0.24 -22.02
CA VAL A 54 24.02 1.21 -22.03
C VAL A 54 25.27 1.49 -22.87
N PRO A 55 25.16 2.29 -23.95
CA PRO A 55 26.32 2.64 -24.76
C PRO A 55 27.32 3.48 -23.96
N CYS A 56 28.61 3.28 -24.23
CA CYS A 56 29.66 4.15 -23.73
C CYS A 56 29.42 5.57 -24.25
N ALA A 57 29.57 6.58 -23.39
CA ALA A 57 29.28 7.97 -23.74
C ALA A 57 30.33 8.50 -24.73
N ASP A 58 30.11 8.27 -26.02
CA ASP A 58 30.98 8.76 -27.09
C ASP A 58 30.57 10.17 -27.60
N VAL A 59 29.42 10.70 -27.14
CA VAL A 59 28.84 11.95 -27.66
C VAL A 59 28.39 12.89 -26.53
N ASP A 60 29.05 14.05 -26.43
CA ASP A 60 28.68 15.13 -25.50
C ASP A 60 27.19 15.52 -25.62
N GLY A 61 26.46 15.48 -24.51
CA GLY A 61 25.07 15.93 -24.43
C GLY A 61 24.02 14.82 -24.58
N VAL A 62 24.41 13.60 -24.94
CA VAL A 62 23.51 12.44 -24.99
C VAL A 62 23.40 11.80 -23.60
N MET A 63 22.18 11.52 -23.15
CA MET A 63 21.92 10.87 -21.86
C MET A 63 21.03 9.64 -22.03
N ASN A 64 21.29 8.62 -21.22
CA ASN A 64 20.51 7.39 -21.18
C ASN A 64 19.64 7.38 -19.93
N PHE A 65 18.34 7.60 -20.11
CA PHE A 65 17.39 7.68 -19.00
C PHE A 65 16.83 6.30 -18.69
N VAL A 66 16.96 5.88 -17.43
CA VAL A 66 16.35 4.65 -16.93
C VAL A 66 14.93 4.96 -16.51
N MET A 67 13.97 4.25 -17.12
CA MET A 67 12.55 4.47 -16.88
C MET A 67 11.79 3.14 -16.75
N PRO A 68 10.64 3.15 -16.05
CA PRO A 68 9.67 2.07 -16.13
C PRO A 68 9.27 1.79 -17.59
N ASP A 69 9.31 0.53 -17.98
CA ASP A 69 8.70 0.05 -19.21
C ASP A 69 7.24 -0.36 -18.97
N SER A 70 6.47 -0.33 -20.04
CA SER A 70 5.10 -0.81 -20.12
C SER A 70 4.93 -2.26 -19.65
N HIS A 71 5.96 -3.10 -19.77
CA HIS A 71 5.97 -4.53 -19.43
C HIS A 71 6.49 -4.86 -18.02
N GLY A 72 6.55 -3.89 -17.09
CA GLY A 72 6.99 -4.14 -15.71
C GLY A 72 8.50 -4.40 -15.56
N GLY A 73 9.26 -4.26 -16.64
CA GLY A 73 10.72 -4.19 -16.66
C GLY A 73 11.22 -2.74 -16.77
N LEU A 74 12.53 -2.56 -16.79
CA LEU A 74 13.14 -1.26 -17.05
C LEU A 74 13.46 -1.11 -18.54
N CYS A 75 13.28 0.10 -19.04
CA CYS A 75 13.83 0.50 -20.31
C CYS A 75 14.85 1.62 -20.17
N VAL A 76 15.74 1.69 -21.14
CA VAL A 76 16.64 2.82 -21.33
C VAL A 76 16.15 3.62 -22.52
N ARG A 77 15.95 4.92 -22.31
CA ARG A 77 15.63 5.87 -23.37
C ARG A 77 16.79 6.83 -23.56
N THR A 78 17.43 6.75 -24.71
CA THR A 78 18.55 7.61 -25.07
C THR A 78 18.04 8.87 -25.74
N ARG A 79 18.49 10.04 -25.26
CA ARG A 79 18.12 11.33 -25.85
C ARG A 79 19.29 12.31 -25.84
N ASP A 80 19.45 13.06 -26.93
CA ASP A 80 20.31 14.24 -26.95
C ASP A 80 19.62 15.40 -26.23
N MET A 81 20.23 15.83 -25.13
CA MET A 81 19.76 16.93 -24.29
C MET A 81 20.52 18.24 -24.55
N GLY A 82 21.49 18.22 -25.46
CA GLY A 82 22.39 19.32 -25.78
C GLY A 82 23.65 19.35 -24.89
N ARG A 83 24.77 19.82 -25.47
CA ARG A 83 26.09 19.83 -24.81
C ARG A 83 26.15 20.61 -23.51
N ASP A 84 25.31 21.63 -23.35
CA ASP A 84 25.27 22.45 -22.14
C ASP A 84 24.44 21.81 -21.01
N PHE A 85 23.71 20.71 -21.29
CA PHE A 85 22.82 20.07 -20.33
C PHE A 85 23.54 19.51 -19.09
N PRO A 86 24.67 18.80 -19.21
CA PRO A 86 25.37 18.30 -18.03
C PRO A 86 25.86 19.45 -17.15
N GLY A 87 26.40 20.51 -17.75
CA GLY A 87 26.88 21.69 -17.03
C GLY A 87 25.76 22.45 -16.32
N ARG A 88 24.63 22.71 -17.00
CA ARG A 88 23.49 23.41 -16.39
C ARG A 88 22.80 22.61 -15.27
N ASN A 89 22.93 21.28 -15.30
CA ASN A 89 22.32 20.37 -14.33
C ASN A 89 23.34 19.72 -13.38
N GLN A 90 24.56 20.26 -13.26
CA GLN A 90 25.61 19.63 -12.44
C GLN A 90 25.26 19.50 -10.96
N TYR A 91 24.39 20.37 -10.44
CA TYR A 91 23.87 20.34 -9.06
C TYR A 91 22.40 19.90 -8.99
N ASN A 92 21.86 19.34 -10.09
CA ASN A 92 20.50 18.84 -10.13
C ASN A 92 20.49 17.41 -9.60
N GLY A 93 19.99 17.22 -8.38
CA GLY A 93 19.93 15.93 -7.70
C GLY A 93 21.29 15.43 -7.20
N ASP A 94 21.35 14.13 -6.91
CA ASP A 94 22.55 13.45 -6.43
C ASP A 94 23.15 12.54 -7.52
N SER A 95 24.41 12.18 -7.34
CA SER A 95 25.13 11.30 -8.25
C SER A 95 25.96 10.27 -7.50
N VAL A 96 26.08 9.08 -8.08
CA VAL A 96 26.96 8.01 -7.60
C VAL A 96 27.78 7.50 -8.77
N GLU A 97 29.08 7.35 -8.54
CA GLU A 97 30.02 6.72 -9.46
C GLU A 97 30.59 5.48 -8.78
N GLY A 98 30.75 4.40 -9.53
CA GLY A 98 31.32 3.17 -9.00
C GLY A 98 31.31 2.04 -10.01
N GLU A 99 31.62 0.84 -9.51
CA GLU A 99 31.55 -0.38 -10.30
C GLU A 99 30.08 -0.76 -10.57
N ARG A 100 29.83 -1.55 -11.61
CA ARG A 100 28.49 -1.96 -12.06
C ARG A 100 27.59 -2.42 -10.92
N GLU A 101 28.09 -3.30 -10.05
CA GLU A 101 27.30 -3.90 -8.97
C GLU A 101 26.88 -2.85 -7.92
N GLU A 102 27.76 -1.90 -7.61
CA GLU A 102 27.50 -0.83 -6.65
C GLU A 102 26.46 0.14 -7.18
N VAL A 103 26.62 0.56 -8.44
CA VAL A 103 25.70 1.50 -9.10
C VAL A 103 24.34 0.85 -9.38
N MET A 104 24.33 -0.44 -9.72
CA MET A 104 23.10 -1.21 -9.88
C MET A 104 22.35 -1.37 -8.55
N ALA A 105 23.05 -1.64 -7.45
CA ALA A 105 22.44 -1.71 -6.12
C ALA A 105 21.83 -0.36 -5.73
N GLU A 106 22.55 0.74 -5.97
CA GLU A 106 22.06 2.09 -5.71
C GLU A 106 20.85 2.43 -6.58
N LEU A 107 20.89 2.15 -7.89
CA LEU A 107 19.76 2.35 -8.81
C LEU A 107 18.54 1.55 -8.36
N ARG A 108 18.73 0.29 -7.97
CA ARG A 108 17.65 -0.57 -7.44
C ARG A 108 17.04 0.04 -6.19
N GLN A 109 17.86 0.46 -5.22
CA GLN A 109 17.38 1.05 -3.97
C GLN A 109 16.67 2.39 -4.22
N ARG A 110 17.15 3.17 -5.17
CA ARG A 110 16.53 4.43 -5.60
C ARG A 110 15.17 4.20 -6.26
N LEU A 111 15.09 3.27 -7.22
CA LEU A 111 13.84 2.89 -7.88
C LEU A 111 12.82 2.35 -6.87
N GLN A 112 13.25 1.52 -5.92
CA GLN A 112 12.40 1.03 -4.83
C GLN A 112 11.90 2.18 -3.94
N ARG A 113 12.77 3.11 -3.51
CA ARG A 113 12.38 4.34 -2.78
C ARG A 113 11.40 5.23 -3.55
N ASP A 114 11.36 5.07 -4.86
CA ASP A 114 10.50 5.81 -5.78
C ASP A 114 9.21 5.04 -6.12
N GLY A 115 8.98 3.88 -5.49
CA GLY A 115 7.77 3.08 -5.64
C GLY A 115 7.79 2.11 -6.82
N TYR A 116 8.94 1.93 -7.46
CA TYR A 116 9.09 1.00 -8.57
C TYR A 116 9.42 -0.41 -8.08
N HIS A 117 8.58 -1.37 -8.47
CA HIS A 117 8.73 -2.78 -8.14
C HIS A 117 9.07 -3.57 -9.40
N PHE A 118 10.24 -4.23 -9.43
CA PHE A 118 10.75 -5.07 -10.55
C PHE A 118 9.97 -6.38 -10.78
N ARG A 119 8.72 -6.45 -10.33
CA ARG A 119 7.92 -7.67 -10.33
C ARG A 119 6.56 -7.36 -10.95
N PRO A 120 5.96 -8.31 -11.70
CA PRO A 120 4.65 -8.12 -12.32
C PRO A 120 3.59 -7.74 -11.28
N ASN A 121 2.59 -7.01 -11.74
CA ASN A 121 1.42 -6.65 -10.96
C ASN A 121 0.63 -7.91 -10.61
N ALA A 122 0.15 -7.99 -9.37
CA ALA A 122 -0.68 -9.10 -8.94
C ALA A 122 -2.08 -9.05 -9.57
N CYS A 123 -2.59 -10.20 -9.98
CA CYS A 123 -3.99 -10.36 -10.34
C CYS A 123 -4.65 -11.52 -9.60
N PHE A 124 -5.79 -11.22 -9.00
CA PHE A 124 -6.64 -12.17 -8.31
C PHE A 124 -7.89 -12.37 -9.17
N ARG A 125 -8.05 -13.56 -9.76
CA ARG A 125 -9.15 -13.83 -10.71
C ARG A 125 -10.28 -14.58 -10.05
N ASN A 126 -11.50 -14.11 -10.27
CA ASN A 126 -12.72 -14.73 -9.78
C ASN A 126 -12.65 -15.08 -8.28
N VAL A 127 -12.27 -14.08 -7.48
CA VAL A 127 -12.12 -14.17 -6.03
C VAL A 127 -13.29 -13.51 -5.31
N ASP A 128 -13.43 -13.78 -4.00
CA ASP A 128 -14.23 -12.93 -3.12
C ASP A 128 -13.49 -11.59 -2.96
N VAL A 129 -14.07 -10.55 -3.56
CA VAL A 129 -13.47 -9.21 -3.61
C VAL A 129 -13.35 -8.62 -2.22
N LEU A 130 -14.36 -8.78 -1.37
CA LEU A 130 -14.38 -8.16 -0.06
C LEU A 130 -13.36 -8.82 0.86
N GLU A 131 -13.29 -10.15 0.85
CA GLU A 131 -12.30 -10.92 1.61
C GLU A 131 -10.87 -10.58 1.15
N THR A 132 -10.64 -10.54 -0.17
CA THR A 132 -9.31 -10.25 -0.74
C THR A 132 -8.84 -8.84 -0.39
N LEU A 133 -9.67 -7.81 -0.60
CA LEU A 133 -9.31 -6.42 -0.28
C LEU A 133 -9.14 -6.20 1.22
N GLN A 134 -9.97 -6.84 2.05
CA GLN A 134 -9.81 -6.80 3.51
C GLN A 134 -8.43 -7.31 3.92
N LYS A 135 -8.03 -8.47 3.38
CA LYS A 135 -6.74 -9.07 3.69
C LYS A 135 -5.57 -8.18 3.23
N ILE A 136 -5.65 -7.55 2.07
CA ILE A 136 -4.63 -6.59 1.63
C ILE A 136 -4.58 -5.38 2.59
N MET A 137 -5.75 -4.85 2.96
CA MET A 137 -5.88 -3.70 3.87
C MET A 137 -5.28 -3.99 5.24
N GLU A 138 -5.58 -5.15 5.84
CA GLU A 138 -5.08 -5.52 7.18
C GLU A 138 -3.55 -5.53 7.26
N HIS A 139 -2.88 -5.81 6.14
CA HIS A 139 -1.42 -5.89 6.06
C HIS A 139 -0.74 -4.61 5.55
N ASN A 140 -1.44 -3.78 4.77
CA ASN A 140 -0.87 -2.53 4.25
C ASN A 140 -1.25 -1.31 5.11
N THR A 141 -2.49 -1.27 5.62
CA THR A 141 -3.07 -0.12 6.34
C THR A 141 -2.80 -0.20 7.83
N SER A 142 -2.14 0.83 8.37
CA SER A 142 -1.75 0.89 9.80
C SER A 142 -2.75 1.66 10.67
N PHE A 143 -3.41 2.67 10.10
CA PHE A 143 -4.39 3.51 10.79
C PHE A 143 -5.70 3.58 9.99
N PHE A 144 -6.81 3.82 10.67
CA PHE A 144 -8.14 3.96 10.05
C PHE A 144 -8.57 2.76 9.20
N GLN A 145 -8.24 1.53 9.62
CA GLN A 145 -8.74 0.30 8.98
C GLN A 145 -10.28 0.23 8.94
N THR A 146 -10.95 0.97 9.83
CA THR A 146 -12.41 1.16 9.83
C THR A 146 -12.96 1.79 8.56
N ASP A 147 -12.14 2.53 7.80
CA ASP A 147 -12.55 3.15 6.53
C ASP A 147 -12.97 2.10 5.50
N PHE A 148 -12.41 0.88 5.59
CA PHE A 148 -12.78 -0.23 4.72
C PHE A 148 -14.25 -0.63 4.85
N ALA A 149 -14.93 -0.28 5.94
CA ALA A 149 -16.38 -0.51 6.07
C ALA A 149 -17.18 0.23 4.99
N TYR A 150 -16.78 1.46 4.63
CA TYR A 150 -17.43 2.24 3.57
C TYR A 150 -17.17 1.62 2.19
N ASP A 151 -15.94 1.17 1.94
CA ASP A 151 -15.58 0.49 0.70
C ASP A 151 -16.39 -0.81 0.54
N ARG A 152 -16.53 -1.58 1.63
CA ARG A 152 -17.31 -2.82 1.66
C ARG A 152 -18.77 -2.57 1.33
N GLU A 153 -19.39 -1.58 1.96
CA GLU A 153 -20.79 -1.21 1.71
C GLU A 153 -20.99 -0.82 0.24
N MET A 154 -20.13 0.05 -0.29
CA MET A 154 -20.24 0.50 -1.69
C MET A 154 -20.08 -0.66 -2.69
N LEU A 155 -19.08 -1.53 -2.50
CA LEU A 155 -18.86 -2.67 -3.40
C LEU A 155 -19.98 -3.71 -3.30
N LEU A 156 -20.52 -3.94 -2.11
CA LEU A 156 -21.65 -4.84 -1.89
C LEU A 156 -22.93 -4.32 -2.54
N GLU A 157 -23.25 -3.03 -2.35
CA GLU A 157 -24.39 -2.38 -3.02
C GLU A 157 -24.24 -2.44 -4.54
N ALA A 158 -23.05 -2.12 -5.05
CA ALA A 158 -22.77 -2.18 -6.47
C ALA A 158 -22.94 -3.60 -7.02
N ALA A 159 -22.45 -4.63 -6.31
CA ALA A 159 -22.60 -6.03 -6.72
C ALA A 159 -24.07 -6.50 -6.80
N ARG A 160 -24.96 -5.92 -5.97
CA ARG A 160 -26.40 -6.24 -5.91
C ARG A 160 -27.22 -5.49 -6.97
N ASP A 161 -26.90 -4.23 -7.25
CA ASP A 161 -27.61 -3.44 -8.25
C ASP A 161 -27.07 -3.71 -9.65
N ARG A 162 -27.91 -4.26 -10.54
CA ARG A 162 -27.55 -4.53 -11.95
C ARG A 162 -27.08 -3.29 -12.72
N ASN A 163 -27.57 -2.11 -12.35
CA ASN A 163 -27.29 -0.84 -13.02
C ASN A 163 -26.13 -0.05 -12.38
N ALA A 164 -25.56 -0.54 -11.29
CA ALA A 164 -24.43 0.10 -10.64
C ALA A 164 -23.12 -0.09 -11.45
N PRO A 165 -22.12 0.76 -11.23
CA PRO A 165 -20.79 0.57 -11.80
C PRO A 165 -20.23 -0.81 -11.48
N ARG A 166 -19.48 -1.39 -12.43
CA ARG A 166 -18.79 -2.68 -12.24
C ARG A 166 -17.31 -2.51 -12.02
N GLN A 167 -16.74 -1.40 -12.46
CA GLN A 167 -15.33 -1.11 -12.38
C GLN A 167 -15.06 -0.04 -11.33
N PHE A 168 -14.13 -0.35 -10.44
CA PHE A 168 -13.69 0.53 -9.36
C PHE A 168 -12.17 0.60 -9.34
N PHE A 169 -11.67 1.74 -8.87
CA PHE A 169 -10.31 1.82 -8.35
C PHE A 169 -10.38 1.79 -6.84
N TRP A 170 -9.52 0.99 -6.24
CA TRP A 170 -9.36 0.87 -4.80
C TRP A 170 -7.90 1.14 -4.45
N MET A 171 -7.65 1.83 -3.35
CA MET A 171 -6.32 1.94 -2.78
C MET A 171 -6.34 1.65 -1.30
N SER A 172 -5.30 0.98 -0.83
CA SER A 172 -4.93 0.93 0.57
C SER A 172 -3.70 1.80 0.79
N ARG A 173 -3.72 2.55 1.89
CA ARG A 173 -2.63 3.42 2.31
C ARG A 173 -2.37 3.23 3.80
N LYS A 174 -1.27 3.79 4.30
CA LYS A 174 -0.92 3.80 5.72
C LYS A 174 -2.08 4.32 6.57
N GLY A 175 -2.75 5.40 6.13
CA GLY A 175 -3.89 6.00 6.82
C GLY A 175 -5.26 5.75 6.18
N GLY A 176 -5.72 4.50 6.11
CA GLY A 176 -7.06 4.14 5.65
C GLY A 176 -7.10 3.59 4.21
N THR A 177 -8.30 3.59 3.63
CA THR A 177 -8.57 3.09 2.28
C THR A 177 -9.46 4.06 1.50
N TRP A 178 -9.43 3.96 0.17
CA TRP A 178 -10.35 4.69 -0.70
C TRP A 178 -10.83 3.80 -1.83
N CYS A 179 -12.12 3.84 -2.11
CA CYS A 179 -12.73 3.18 -3.25
C CYS A 179 -13.54 4.17 -4.08
N PHE A 180 -13.33 4.16 -5.41
CA PHE A 180 -14.00 5.05 -6.34
C PHE A 180 -14.46 4.30 -7.60
N PRO A 181 -15.63 4.63 -8.17
CA PRO A 181 -15.97 4.17 -9.51
C PRO A 181 -14.90 4.61 -10.52
N GLU A 182 -14.45 3.69 -11.39
CA GLU A 182 -13.34 3.91 -12.35
C GLU A 182 -13.56 5.19 -13.18
N ARG A 183 -14.80 5.36 -13.62
CA ARG A 183 -15.27 6.53 -14.37
C ARG A 183 -15.00 7.85 -13.66
N SER A 184 -15.25 7.92 -12.35
CA SER A 184 -15.14 9.18 -11.61
C SER A 184 -13.70 9.65 -11.48
N VAL A 185 -12.75 8.71 -11.47
CA VAL A 185 -11.31 9.01 -11.41
C VAL A 185 -10.81 9.63 -12.74
N HIS A 186 -11.45 9.32 -13.87
CA HIS A 186 -11.10 9.89 -15.18
C HIS A 186 -11.70 11.28 -15.44
N ILE A 187 -12.48 11.82 -14.51
CA ILE A 187 -13.14 13.13 -14.65
C ILE A 187 -12.50 14.12 -13.67
N ARG A 188 -11.77 15.10 -14.21
CA ARG A 188 -11.03 16.11 -13.45
C ARG A 188 -11.95 16.94 -12.56
N GLN A 189 -11.37 17.61 -11.56
CA GLN A 189 -12.08 18.50 -10.62
C GLN A 189 -13.11 17.78 -9.72
N THR A 190 -13.30 16.47 -9.87
CA THR A 190 -14.14 15.67 -8.98
C THR A 190 -13.35 15.24 -7.75
N SER A 191 -14.04 15.04 -6.62
CA SER A 191 -13.38 14.52 -5.41
C SER A 191 -12.65 13.19 -5.65
N PRO A 192 -13.21 12.20 -6.37
CA PRO A 192 -12.49 10.98 -6.71
C PRO A 192 -11.17 11.22 -7.48
N HIS A 193 -11.20 12.04 -8.53
CA HIS A 193 -9.98 12.36 -9.30
C HIS A 193 -8.94 13.08 -8.43
N ASN A 194 -9.36 14.10 -7.68
CA ASN A 194 -8.45 14.90 -6.86
C ASN A 194 -7.81 14.07 -5.74
N THR A 195 -8.59 13.21 -5.06
CA THR A 195 -8.08 12.31 -4.02
C THR A 195 -7.12 11.27 -4.60
N TRP A 196 -7.47 10.68 -5.75
CA TRP A 196 -6.59 9.75 -6.47
C TRP A 196 -5.28 10.45 -6.87
N PHE A 197 -5.34 11.67 -7.40
CA PHE A 197 -4.12 12.38 -7.81
C PHE A 197 -3.25 12.79 -6.61
N TYR A 198 -3.86 13.25 -5.51
CA TYR A 198 -3.17 13.70 -4.32
C TYR A 198 -2.25 12.63 -3.73
N TYR A 199 -2.76 11.40 -3.56
CA TYR A 199 -1.99 10.32 -2.96
C TYR A 199 -0.91 9.74 -3.87
N GLY A 200 -0.96 10.03 -5.17
CA GLY A 200 0.11 9.72 -6.11
C GLY A 200 1.47 10.31 -5.74
N GLY A 201 1.48 11.50 -5.12
CA GLY A 201 2.71 12.16 -4.67
C GLY A 201 3.16 11.77 -3.25
N CYS A 202 2.32 11.07 -2.48
CA CYS A 202 2.53 10.83 -1.05
C CYS A 202 3.30 9.55 -0.77
N ARG A 203 4.63 9.58 -0.91
CA ARG A 203 5.50 8.41 -0.69
C ARG A 203 5.43 7.81 0.72
N VAL A 204 5.14 8.62 1.73
CA VAL A 204 5.03 8.18 3.15
C VAL A 204 3.77 7.34 3.41
N GLU A 205 2.81 7.36 2.50
CA GLU A 205 1.53 6.65 2.63
C GLU A 205 1.61 5.20 2.15
N HIS A 206 2.71 4.77 1.50
CA HIS A 206 2.89 3.40 1.00
C HIS A 206 1.66 2.88 0.25
N VAL A 207 1.18 3.67 -0.72
CA VAL A 207 -0.07 3.41 -1.41
C VAL A 207 0.05 2.14 -2.26
N LYS A 208 -0.90 1.22 -2.10
CA LYS A 208 -1.14 0.10 -3.01
C LYS A 208 -2.46 0.34 -3.73
N ALA A 209 -2.41 0.39 -5.05
CA ALA A 209 -3.53 0.74 -5.91
C ALA A 209 -3.97 -0.44 -6.76
N PHE A 210 -5.27 -0.62 -6.89
CA PHE A 210 -5.89 -1.75 -7.56
C PHE A 210 -7.07 -1.29 -8.41
N ARG A 211 -7.25 -1.95 -9.56
CA ARG A 211 -8.50 -1.96 -10.31
C ARG A 211 -9.30 -3.17 -9.87
N VAL A 212 -10.58 -2.96 -9.60
CA VAL A 212 -11.53 -3.98 -9.14
C VAL A 212 -12.66 -4.08 -10.16
N GLU A 213 -12.90 -5.28 -10.67
CA GLU A 213 -13.96 -5.58 -11.63
C GLU A 213 -14.96 -6.57 -11.02
N LEU A 214 -16.15 -6.07 -10.70
CA LEU A 214 -17.21 -6.86 -10.09
C LEU A 214 -17.94 -7.70 -11.15
N ARG A 215 -18.05 -9.01 -10.89
CA ARG A 215 -18.86 -9.95 -11.67
C ARG A 215 -20.28 -10.08 -11.11
N GLY A 216 -20.48 -9.78 -9.82
CA GLY A 216 -21.77 -9.81 -9.13
C GLY A 216 -21.75 -10.68 -7.87
N MET A 217 -22.92 -11.06 -7.38
CA MET A 217 -23.06 -11.92 -6.20
C MET A 217 -23.01 -13.41 -6.57
N ARG A 218 -22.32 -14.23 -5.76
CA ARG A 218 -22.41 -15.70 -5.77
C ARG A 218 -22.26 -16.21 -4.34
N ASP A 219 -23.18 -17.06 -3.88
CA ASP A 219 -23.14 -17.67 -2.53
C ASP A 219 -22.89 -16.64 -1.41
N ASP A 220 -23.61 -15.51 -1.48
CA ASP A 220 -23.49 -14.34 -0.58
C ASP A 220 -22.14 -13.61 -0.60
N ARG A 221 -21.26 -13.93 -1.55
CA ARG A 221 -19.96 -13.29 -1.78
C ARG A 221 -19.99 -12.35 -2.97
N VAL A 222 -19.23 -11.26 -2.89
CA VAL A 222 -19.01 -10.36 -4.02
C VAL A 222 -17.88 -10.93 -4.86
N MET A 223 -18.21 -11.50 -6.01
CA MET A 223 -17.22 -12.10 -6.90
C MET A 223 -16.69 -11.08 -7.91
N GLY A 224 -15.39 -11.18 -8.21
CA GLY A 224 -14.76 -10.28 -9.18
C GLY A 224 -13.31 -10.62 -9.46
N ASP A 225 -12.70 -9.77 -10.28
CA ASP A 225 -11.27 -9.78 -10.55
C ASP A 225 -10.65 -8.53 -9.91
N ILE A 226 -9.50 -8.68 -9.27
CA ILE A 226 -8.73 -7.56 -8.70
C ILE A 226 -7.36 -7.56 -9.36
N LEU A 227 -6.92 -6.39 -9.79
CA LEU A 227 -5.65 -6.20 -10.50
C LEU A 227 -4.88 -5.06 -9.84
N GLU A 228 -3.69 -5.35 -9.33
CA GLU A 228 -2.74 -4.32 -8.91
C GLU A 228 -2.36 -3.46 -10.12
N ILE A 229 -2.28 -2.14 -9.92
CA ILE A 229 -1.91 -1.22 -11.00
C ILE A 229 -0.62 -0.51 -10.66
N ASP A 230 0.19 -0.25 -11.69
CA ASP A 230 1.25 0.73 -11.59
C ASP A 230 0.62 2.11 -11.44
N TYR A 231 0.60 2.58 -10.19
CA TYR A 231 -0.11 3.78 -9.82
C TYR A 231 0.48 5.02 -10.51
N GLN A 232 1.81 5.11 -10.63
CA GLN A 232 2.45 6.25 -11.30
C GLN A 232 2.17 6.26 -12.79
N LYS A 233 2.28 5.10 -13.45
CA LYS A 233 1.91 4.95 -14.86
C LYS A 233 0.45 5.36 -15.11
N HIS A 234 -0.45 5.03 -14.18
CA HIS A 234 -1.85 5.44 -14.27
C HIS A 234 -2.05 6.96 -14.08
N LEU A 235 -1.36 7.57 -13.12
CA LEU A 235 -1.45 9.02 -12.89
C LEU A 235 -0.95 9.82 -14.10
N ASP A 236 0.11 9.35 -14.74
CA ASP A 236 0.62 9.93 -15.98
C ASP A 236 -0.37 9.82 -17.13
N TYR A 237 -1.06 8.69 -17.23
CA TYR A 237 -2.14 8.50 -18.19
C TYR A 237 -3.26 9.53 -17.97
N LEU A 238 -3.70 9.69 -16.72
CA LEU A 238 -4.76 10.62 -16.34
C LEU A 238 -4.41 12.08 -16.67
N CYS A 239 -3.14 12.47 -16.64
CA CYS A 239 -2.75 13.84 -16.99
C CYS A 239 -3.13 14.25 -18.42
N THR A 240 -3.10 13.32 -19.37
CA THR A 240 -3.42 13.61 -20.78
C THR A 240 -4.79 13.08 -21.21
N HIS A 241 -5.37 12.14 -20.47
CA HIS A 241 -6.60 11.42 -20.84
C HIS A 241 -7.76 11.60 -19.86
N SER A 242 -7.68 12.57 -18.93
CA SER A 242 -8.82 12.95 -18.09
C SER A 242 -9.67 14.04 -18.73
N HIS A 243 -10.96 14.05 -18.36
CA HIS A 243 -11.99 14.89 -18.97
C HIS A 243 -12.54 15.90 -17.98
N ASP A 244 -12.96 17.07 -18.48
CA ASP A 244 -13.65 18.05 -17.64
C ASP A 244 -15.13 17.70 -17.49
N PRO A 245 -15.69 17.80 -16.28
CA PRO A 245 -17.11 17.57 -16.03
C PRO A 245 -17.96 18.63 -16.74
N ALA A 246 -19.01 18.18 -17.43
CA ALA A 246 -19.97 19.05 -18.10
C ALA A 246 -21.26 19.21 -17.30
N LYS A 247 -21.75 18.10 -16.75
CA LYS A 247 -22.99 18.03 -15.97
C LYS A 247 -22.84 17.05 -14.82
N VAL A 248 -23.73 17.14 -13.85
CA VAL A 248 -23.84 16.16 -12.77
C VAL A 248 -25.29 15.72 -12.63
N GLU A 249 -25.50 14.42 -12.65
CA GLU A 249 -26.76 13.79 -12.27
C GLU A 249 -26.72 13.49 -10.78
N VAL A 250 -27.74 13.93 -10.07
CA VAL A 250 -27.87 13.81 -8.62
C VAL A 250 -29.17 13.08 -8.32
N VAL A 251 -29.05 11.98 -7.60
CA VAL A 251 -30.19 11.25 -7.04
C VAL A 251 -30.33 11.70 -5.59
N PHE A 252 -31.54 12.10 -5.20
CA PHE A 252 -31.88 12.55 -3.85
C PHE A 252 -32.66 11.46 -3.13
N LYS A 253 -32.44 11.27 -1.83
CA LYS A 253 -33.19 10.29 -1.01
C LYS A 253 -34.65 10.72 -0.79
N ASN A 254 -34.85 12.01 -0.50
CA ASN A 254 -36.13 12.55 -0.02
C ASN A 254 -36.42 13.94 -0.62
N PRO A 255 -37.33 14.07 -1.62
CA PRO A 255 -38.04 13.00 -2.32
C PRO A 255 -37.11 12.23 -3.27
N ASN A 256 -37.37 10.93 -3.45
CA ASN A 256 -36.64 10.11 -4.41
C ASN A 256 -36.80 10.69 -5.82
N SER A 257 -35.76 11.37 -6.29
CA SER A 257 -35.78 12.10 -7.55
C SER A 257 -34.38 12.20 -8.14
N CYS A 258 -34.31 12.11 -9.46
CA CYS A 258 -33.07 12.31 -10.22
C CYS A 258 -33.12 13.66 -10.93
N ARG A 259 -32.06 14.46 -10.81
CA ARG A 259 -31.93 15.76 -11.47
C ARG A 259 -30.55 15.92 -12.07
N THR A 260 -30.48 16.63 -13.19
CA THR A 260 -29.22 16.95 -13.87
C THR A 260 -28.97 18.45 -13.78
N PHE A 261 -27.78 18.83 -13.34
CA PHE A 261 -27.33 20.22 -13.23
C PHE A 261 -26.11 20.45 -14.13
N GLY A 262 -25.90 21.69 -14.56
CA GLY A 262 -24.61 22.08 -15.14
C GLY A 262 -23.50 21.95 -14.08
N TRP A 263 -22.29 21.55 -14.48
CA TRP A 263 -21.19 21.35 -13.53
C TRP A 263 -20.91 22.61 -12.68
N GLN A 264 -20.73 23.76 -13.34
CA GLN A 264 -20.47 25.04 -12.69
C GLN A 264 -21.60 25.48 -11.75
N GLU A 265 -22.86 25.26 -12.17
CA GLU A 265 -24.02 25.55 -11.32
C GLU A 265 -24.01 24.71 -10.05
N TYR A 266 -23.74 23.40 -10.19
CA TYR A 266 -23.72 22.49 -9.05
C TYR A 266 -22.57 22.79 -8.10
N GLU A 267 -21.36 22.98 -8.62
CA GLU A 267 -20.17 23.27 -7.82
C GLU A 267 -20.34 24.54 -6.96
N GLN A 268 -20.90 25.60 -7.55
CA GLN A 268 -21.09 26.88 -6.88
C GLN A 268 -22.28 26.89 -5.91
N ASN A 269 -23.29 26.03 -6.12
CA ASN A 269 -24.58 26.11 -5.41
C ASN A 269 -24.98 24.79 -4.72
N TRP A 270 -24.03 23.89 -4.44
CA TRP A 270 -24.35 22.55 -3.94
C TRP A 270 -25.16 22.55 -2.63
N GLN A 271 -24.91 23.52 -1.74
CA GLN A 271 -25.67 23.69 -0.49
C GLN A 271 -27.12 24.07 -0.76
N ALA A 272 -27.36 25.09 -1.58
CA ALA A 272 -28.72 25.52 -1.95
C ALA A 272 -29.49 24.41 -2.71
N ILE A 273 -28.78 23.60 -3.51
CA ILE A 273 -29.36 22.43 -4.17
C ILE A 273 -29.77 21.37 -3.13
N ALA A 274 -28.93 21.08 -2.14
CA ALA A 274 -29.25 20.15 -1.06
C ALA A 274 -30.42 20.65 -0.20
N ASP A 275 -30.47 21.94 0.14
CA ASP A 275 -31.58 22.53 0.90
C ASP A 275 -32.91 22.46 0.13
N ARG A 276 -32.86 22.62 -1.20
CA ARG A 276 -34.05 22.62 -2.05
C ARG A 276 -34.59 21.22 -2.36
N TYR A 277 -33.70 20.26 -2.57
CA TYR A 277 -34.07 18.94 -3.10
C TYR A 277 -33.81 17.78 -2.12
N GLY A 278 -33.19 18.05 -0.98
CA GLY A 278 -32.94 17.09 0.09
C GLY A 278 -31.55 16.47 0.04
N THR A 279 -31.38 15.40 0.82
CA THR A 279 -30.10 14.69 0.97
C THR A 279 -29.73 13.98 -0.33
N VAL A 280 -28.51 14.25 -0.81
CA VAL A 280 -27.94 13.55 -1.96
C VAL A 280 -27.65 12.09 -1.60
N GLU A 281 -28.16 11.18 -2.40
CA GLU A 281 -27.89 9.75 -2.34
C GLU A 281 -26.71 9.37 -3.22
N ARG A 282 -26.74 9.77 -4.49
CA ARG A 282 -25.75 9.39 -5.50
C ARG A 282 -25.48 10.54 -6.45
N LYS A 283 -24.23 10.66 -6.89
CA LYS A 283 -23.80 11.60 -7.92
C LYS A 283 -23.18 10.85 -9.08
N ARG A 284 -23.48 11.26 -10.31
CA ARG A 284 -22.82 10.78 -11.52
C ARG A 284 -22.37 11.97 -12.37
N TYR A 285 -21.07 12.05 -12.61
CA TYR A 285 -20.51 13.09 -13.46
C TYR A 285 -20.60 12.68 -14.94
N LEU A 286 -21.04 13.64 -15.76
CA LEU A 286 -21.18 13.49 -17.21
C LEU A 286 -20.19 14.43 -17.90
N VAL A 287 -19.61 13.96 -19.00
CA VAL A 287 -18.67 14.72 -19.82
C VAL A 287 -19.33 15.10 -21.14
N LYS A 288 -18.69 16.00 -21.91
CA LYS A 288 -19.21 16.39 -23.23
C LYS A 288 -19.13 15.24 -24.24
N ASP A 289 -18.03 14.49 -24.22
CA ASP A 289 -17.77 13.38 -25.13
C ASP A 289 -17.62 12.08 -24.35
N GLU A 290 -18.76 11.41 -24.14
CA GLU A 290 -18.84 10.12 -23.44
C GLU A 290 -18.13 8.99 -24.21
N CYS A 291 -18.04 9.10 -25.54
CA CYS A 291 -17.35 8.13 -26.37
C CYS A 291 -15.84 8.24 -26.16
N GLN A 292 -15.29 9.45 -26.11
CA GLN A 292 -13.87 9.66 -25.83
C GLN A 292 -13.51 9.18 -24.42
N LEU A 293 -14.30 9.55 -23.40
CA LEU A 293 -14.07 9.05 -22.03
C LEU A 293 -14.05 7.52 -21.98
N SER A 294 -14.98 6.86 -22.67
CA SER A 294 -15.01 5.38 -22.73
C SER A 294 -13.78 4.78 -23.41
N ARG A 295 -13.26 5.43 -24.47
CA ARG A 295 -12.03 5.01 -25.14
C ARG A 295 -10.80 5.17 -24.25
N ASP A 296 -10.72 6.28 -23.53
CA ASP A 296 -9.60 6.56 -22.64
C ASP A 296 -9.58 5.60 -21.43
N MET A 297 -10.75 5.32 -20.85
CA MET A 297 -10.86 4.29 -19.80
C MET A 297 -10.43 2.90 -20.30
N ALA A 298 -10.83 2.52 -21.52
CA ALA A 298 -10.40 1.26 -22.13
C ALA A 298 -8.89 1.24 -22.42
N GLY A 299 -8.31 2.38 -22.81
CA GLY A 299 -6.87 2.55 -22.99
C GLY A 299 -6.09 2.35 -21.70
N ALA A 300 -6.54 2.96 -20.60
CA ALA A 300 -5.98 2.74 -19.25
C ALA A 300 -6.06 1.25 -18.86
N CYS A 301 -7.20 0.60 -19.10
CA CYS A 301 -7.38 -0.82 -18.83
C CYS A 301 -6.35 -1.69 -19.55
N GLY A 302 -6.06 -1.41 -20.82
CA GLY A 302 -5.02 -2.14 -21.58
C GLY A 302 -3.65 -2.09 -20.89
N MET A 303 -3.26 -0.91 -20.42
CA MET A 303 -1.95 -0.68 -19.78
C MET A 303 -1.74 -1.44 -18.48
N PHE A 304 -2.82 -1.87 -17.81
CA PHE A 304 -2.73 -2.60 -16.55
C PHE A 304 -2.43 -4.08 -16.75
N TRP A 305 -2.76 -4.64 -17.92
CA TRP A 305 -2.64 -6.08 -18.20
C TRP A 305 -1.30 -6.50 -18.84
N ASP A 306 -0.43 -5.54 -19.15
CA ASP A 306 0.82 -5.77 -19.88
C ASP A 306 1.87 -6.59 -19.11
N ALA A 307 1.78 -6.65 -17.77
CA ALA A 307 2.74 -7.33 -16.89
C ALA A 307 2.05 -7.84 -15.62
N VAL A 308 1.24 -8.88 -15.79
CA VAL A 308 0.36 -9.39 -14.74
C VAL A 308 0.62 -10.86 -14.45
N ASP A 309 0.83 -11.15 -13.18
CA ASP A 309 0.89 -12.51 -12.66
C ASP A 309 -0.38 -12.83 -11.89
N VAL A 310 -1.05 -13.92 -12.28
CA VAL A 310 -2.15 -14.46 -11.49
C VAL A 310 -1.56 -15.14 -10.26
N MET A 311 -2.00 -14.72 -9.08
CA MET A 311 -1.51 -15.27 -7.81
C MET A 311 -2.61 -15.29 -6.76
N GLU A 312 -2.39 -16.08 -5.71
CA GLU A 312 -3.25 -16.12 -4.53
C GLU A 312 -2.97 -14.94 -3.61
N VAL A 313 -4.01 -14.47 -2.90
CA VAL A 313 -3.91 -13.32 -2.01
C VAL A 313 -2.90 -13.54 -0.88
N ASP A 314 -2.75 -14.77 -0.39
CA ASP A 314 -1.76 -15.12 0.63
C ASP A 314 -0.33 -14.89 0.16
N ASP A 315 -0.02 -15.21 -1.09
CA ASP A 315 1.32 -15.04 -1.63
C ASP A 315 1.60 -13.55 -1.91
N TYR A 316 0.57 -12.79 -2.32
CA TYR A 316 0.69 -11.33 -2.40
C TYR A 316 0.95 -10.69 -1.04
N VAL A 317 0.25 -11.12 0.01
CA VAL A 317 0.45 -10.60 1.36
C VAL A 317 1.86 -10.90 1.87
N LYS A 318 2.38 -12.12 1.66
CA LYS A 318 3.77 -12.43 2.00
C LYS A 318 4.74 -11.51 1.26
N ARG A 319 4.52 -11.28 -0.04
CA ARG A 319 5.31 -10.33 -0.84
C ARG A 319 5.24 -8.92 -0.27
N LEU A 320 4.04 -8.44 0.08
CA LEU A 320 3.81 -7.11 0.64
C LEU A 320 4.54 -6.91 1.97
N GLU A 321 4.45 -7.88 2.88
CA GLU A 321 5.15 -7.84 4.17
C GLU A 321 6.66 -7.85 3.97
N GLN A 322 7.15 -8.74 3.09
CA GLN A 322 8.56 -8.85 2.78
C GLN A 322 9.12 -7.55 2.19
N ASP A 323 8.42 -6.95 1.22
CA ASP A 323 8.82 -5.68 0.60
C ASP A 323 8.94 -4.57 1.67
N ARG A 324 7.97 -4.48 2.57
CA ARG A 324 7.94 -3.47 3.63
C ARG A 324 9.02 -3.68 4.70
N LEU A 325 9.34 -4.93 5.04
CA LEU A 325 10.44 -5.28 5.94
C LEU A 325 11.80 -4.99 5.29
N HIS A 326 11.97 -5.36 4.01
CA HIS A 326 13.18 -5.10 3.24
C HIS A 326 13.46 -3.61 3.11
N GLU A 327 12.44 -2.79 2.81
CA GLU A 327 12.54 -1.32 2.80
C GLU A 327 13.01 -0.73 4.14
N TYR A 328 12.77 -1.46 5.23
CA TYR A 328 13.14 -1.07 6.59
C TYR A 328 14.45 -1.71 7.08
N GLY A 329 15.15 -2.47 6.24
CA GLY A 329 16.46 -3.06 6.54
C GLY A 329 16.45 -4.54 6.96
N TYR A 330 15.29 -5.20 6.96
CA TYR A 330 15.15 -6.60 7.40
C TYR A 330 15.05 -7.53 6.20
N THR A 331 16.01 -8.45 6.07
CA THR A 331 16.09 -9.36 4.91
C THR A 331 16.21 -10.83 5.25
N ALA A 332 16.36 -11.18 6.54
CA ALA A 332 16.54 -12.56 6.98
C ALA A 332 15.29 -13.44 6.81
N GLY A 333 14.10 -12.82 6.73
CA GLY A 333 12.83 -13.55 6.55
C GLY A 333 12.37 -14.33 7.78
N ASP A 334 12.94 -14.03 8.94
CA ASP A 334 12.63 -14.62 10.25
C ASP A 334 11.47 -13.92 10.97
N LEU A 335 11.10 -12.71 10.53
CA LEU A 335 10.01 -11.92 11.07
C LEU A 335 8.88 -11.74 10.06
N ALA A 336 7.67 -11.72 10.58
CA ALA A 336 6.48 -11.28 9.87
C ALA A 336 6.11 -9.86 10.33
N LEU A 337 5.68 -9.01 9.39
CA LEU A 337 5.25 -7.65 9.71
C LEU A 337 3.97 -7.69 10.56
N THR A 338 3.91 -6.84 11.59
CA THR A 338 2.76 -6.74 12.49
C THR A 338 2.22 -5.31 12.50
N GLY A 339 0.92 -5.16 12.25
CA GLY A 339 0.26 -3.86 12.30
C GLY A 339 0.16 -3.30 13.72
N PRO A 340 0.00 -1.98 13.92
CA PRO A 340 -0.09 -1.38 15.26
C PRO A 340 -1.14 -2.02 16.17
N VAL A 341 -2.35 -2.26 15.65
CA VAL A 341 -3.46 -2.87 16.42
C VAL A 341 -3.13 -4.30 16.86
N ASP A 342 -2.41 -5.02 16.01
CA ASP A 342 -1.97 -6.38 16.29
C ASP A 342 -0.83 -6.42 17.29
N ALA A 343 0.12 -5.49 17.17
CA ALA A 343 1.19 -5.30 18.13
C ALA A 343 0.62 -4.91 19.50
N GLU A 344 -0.39 -4.04 19.54
CA GLU A 344 -1.11 -3.68 20.76
C GLU A 344 -1.71 -4.91 21.45
N ARG A 345 -2.39 -5.76 20.66
CA ARG A 345 -3.00 -6.99 21.16
C ARG A 345 -1.95 -7.99 21.61
N ALA A 346 -0.86 -8.14 20.86
CA ALA A 346 0.25 -9.00 21.22
C ALA A 346 0.84 -8.61 22.59
N VAL A 347 1.14 -7.31 22.78
CA VAL A 347 1.67 -6.78 24.05
C VAL A 347 0.70 -7.03 25.21
N LYS A 348 -0.61 -6.81 25.00
CA LYS A 348 -1.64 -7.08 26.02
C LYS A 348 -1.75 -8.56 26.41
N GLN A 349 -1.44 -9.48 25.49
CA GLN A 349 -1.51 -10.93 25.69
C GLN A 349 -0.14 -11.55 26.04
N GLY A 350 0.90 -10.74 26.24
CA GLY A 350 2.24 -11.22 26.58
C GLY A 350 2.97 -11.95 25.45
N LEU A 351 2.55 -11.76 24.19
CA LEU A 351 3.22 -12.33 23.02
C LEU A 351 4.48 -11.53 22.68
N GLU A 352 5.51 -12.21 22.19
CA GLU A 352 6.75 -11.55 21.78
C GLU A 352 6.51 -10.72 20.51
N CYS A 353 6.59 -9.40 20.70
CA CYS A 353 6.54 -8.42 19.63
C CYS A 353 7.79 -7.55 19.66
N TYR A 354 8.29 -7.20 18.49
CA TYR A 354 9.52 -6.43 18.33
C TYR A 354 9.25 -5.08 17.68
N ILE A 355 9.86 -4.02 18.20
CA ILE A 355 10.02 -2.74 17.51
C ILE A 355 11.18 -2.88 16.54
N LEU A 356 10.93 -2.53 15.28
CA LEU A 356 11.92 -2.63 14.22
C LEU A 356 12.60 -1.26 14.01
N ASN A 357 13.93 -1.25 13.96
CA ASN A 357 14.74 -0.08 13.61
C ASN A 357 15.28 -0.14 12.17
N ARG A 358 15.52 1.04 11.58
CA ARG A 358 15.96 1.18 10.18
C ARG A 358 17.38 0.69 9.89
N ASP A 359 18.16 0.46 10.93
CA ASP A 359 19.50 -0.14 10.84
C ASP A 359 19.46 -1.67 10.82
N GLY A 360 18.26 -2.28 10.80
CA GLY A 360 18.05 -3.72 10.83
C GLY A 360 18.07 -4.32 12.23
N SER A 361 18.22 -3.51 13.30
CA SER A 361 18.17 -3.98 14.68
C SER A 361 16.76 -4.00 15.25
N ARG A 362 16.39 -5.06 15.96
CA ARG A 362 15.08 -5.19 16.61
C ARG A 362 15.21 -5.14 18.14
N GLU A 363 14.25 -4.53 18.79
CA GLU A 363 14.14 -4.49 20.26
C GLU A 363 12.79 -5.07 20.69
N PRO A 364 12.72 -5.91 21.72
CA PRO A 364 11.45 -6.44 22.22
C PRO A 364 10.59 -5.31 22.81
N VAL A 365 9.27 -5.42 22.66
CA VAL A 365 8.32 -4.49 23.27
C VAL A 365 8.04 -4.98 24.69
N HIS A 366 8.55 -4.27 25.70
CA HIS A 366 8.44 -4.73 27.08
C HIS A 366 7.10 -4.38 27.72
N ASP A 367 6.54 -3.21 27.40
CA ASP A 367 5.32 -2.72 28.01
C ASP A 367 4.52 -1.78 27.08
N TRP A 368 3.42 -1.27 27.62
CA TRP A 368 2.53 -0.34 26.93
C TRP A 368 3.18 1.00 26.56
N GLU A 369 4.12 1.49 27.37
CA GLU A 369 4.80 2.77 27.15
C GLU A 369 5.73 2.66 25.94
N ASP A 370 6.49 1.56 25.85
CA ASP A 370 7.37 1.24 24.72
C ASP A 370 6.59 1.16 23.41
N TYR A 371 5.47 0.41 23.41
CA TYR A 371 4.57 0.34 22.25
C TYR A 371 4.09 1.73 21.82
N ARG A 372 3.57 2.52 22.77
CA ARG A 372 2.99 3.85 22.47
C ARG A 372 4.03 4.80 21.91
N LYS A 373 5.25 4.79 22.48
CA LYS A 373 6.38 5.59 22.01
C LYS A 373 6.83 5.16 20.62
N ALA A 374 6.94 3.86 20.36
CA ALA A 374 7.28 3.35 19.04
C ALA A 374 6.24 3.74 17.98
N LEU A 375 4.95 3.63 18.33
CA LEU A 375 3.83 4.01 17.48
C LEU A 375 3.87 5.52 17.14
N SER A 376 4.10 6.39 18.11
CA SER A 376 4.19 7.84 17.87
C SER A 376 5.35 8.24 16.96
N HIS A 377 6.44 7.46 16.97
CA HIS A 377 7.57 7.67 16.07
C HIS A 377 7.41 6.95 14.71
N GLY A 378 6.28 6.29 14.46
CA GLY A 378 6.01 5.60 13.21
C GLY A 378 6.94 4.42 12.95
N LYS A 379 7.40 3.74 14.00
CA LYS A 379 8.18 2.49 13.91
C LYS A 379 7.32 1.37 13.34
N LEU A 380 7.98 0.37 12.75
CA LEU A 380 7.33 -0.88 12.36
C LEU A 380 7.41 -1.88 13.51
N PHE A 381 6.47 -2.82 13.53
CA PHE A 381 6.49 -3.94 14.45
C PHE A 381 6.66 -5.24 13.69
N GLY A 382 7.32 -6.21 14.30
CA GLY A 382 7.49 -7.55 13.75
C GLY A 382 7.29 -8.61 14.83
N MET A 383 6.84 -9.78 14.41
CA MET A 383 6.69 -10.96 15.27
C MET A 383 7.24 -12.18 14.55
N GLU A 384 7.73 -13.16 15.30
CA GLU A 384 8.09 -14.45 14.73
C GLU A 384 6.82 -15.19 14.27
N ALA A 385 6.97 -16.10 13.30
CA ALA A 385 5.83 -16.79 12.70
C ALA A 385 4.98 -17.55 13.76
N GLY A 386 5.63 -18.17 14.75
CA GLY A 386 4.97 -18.89 15.83
C GLY A 386 4.08 -17.98 16.69
N GLU A 387 4.58 -16.81 17.08
CA GLU A 387 3.85 -15.81 17.86
C GLU A 387 2.64 -15.27 17.11
N LYS A 388 2.80 -15.04 15.80
CA LYS A 388 1.72 -14.54 14.94
C LYS A 388 0.59 -15.57 14.80
N ASP A 389 0.90 -16.86 14.82
CA ASP A 389 -0.10 -17.93 14.84
C ASP A 389 -0.86 -18.00 16.17
N ILE A 390 -0.21 -17.74 17.30
CA ILE A 390 -0.89 -17.63 18.60
C ILE A 390 -1.80 -16.39 18.61
N LEU A 391 -1.32 -15.24 18.10
CA LEU A 391 -2.12 -14.02 17.99
C LEU A 391 -3.40 -14.23 17.18
N ARG A 392 -3.34 -15.02 16.10
CA ARG A 392 -4.52 -15.37 15.28
C ARG A 392 -5.61 -16.06 16.10
N TYR A 393 -5.25 -16.88 17.08
CA TYR A 393 -6.22 -17.50 17.98
C TYR A 393 -6.96 -16.45 18.81
N PHE A 394 -6.26 -15.45 19.37
CA PHE A 394 -6.86 -14.32 20.10
C PHE A 394 -7.67 -13.35 19.23
N LYS A 395 -7.60 -13.47 17.90
CA LYS A 395 -8.44 -12.70 16.97
C LYS A 395 -9.75 -13.40 16.64
N GLN A 396 -9.80 -14.72 16.79
CA GLN A 396 -11.02 -15.47 16.57
C GLN A 396 -11.93 -15.29 17.79
N ASP A 397 -13.23 -15.06 17.57
CA ASP A 397 -14.25 -15.21 18.61
C ASP A 397 -14.45 -16.71 18.90
N ALA A 398 -13.37 -17.37 19.34
CA ALA A 398 -13.35 -18.78 19.65
C ALA A 398 -13.70 -18.99 21.11
N VAL A 399 -14.64 -19.89 21.39
CA VAL A 399 -14.83 -20.43 22.74
C VAL A 399 -13.57 -21.23 23.07
N PRO A 400 -12.84 -20.92 24.17
CA PRO A 400 -11.64 -21.64 24.55
C PRO A 400 -11.90 -23.15 24.66
N LEU A 401 -11.00 -23.97 24.11
CA LEU A 401 -11.13 -25.42 24.19
C LEU A 401 -11.02 -25.94 25.64
N PHE A 402 -10.25 -25.23 26.47
CA PHE A 402 -10.02 -25.54 27.88
C PHE A 402 -10.44 -24.36 28.75
N ASN A 403 -11.01 -24.65 29.92
CA ASN A 403 -11.26 -23.64 30.94
C ASN A 403 -9.99 -23.30 31.74
N GLU A 404 -10.06 -22.28 32.60
CA GLU A 404 -8.90 -21.80 33.37
C GLU A 404 -8.28 -22.87 34.28
N GLU A 405 -9.09 -23.69 34.96
CA GLU A 405 -8.60 -24.77 35.83
C GLU A 405 -7.91 -25.89 35.02
N GLU A 406 -8.49 -26.25 33.88
CA GLU A 406 -7.90 -27.21 32.95
C GLU A 406 -6.56 -26.70 32.39
N MET A 407 -6.49 -25.42 32.03
CA MET A 407 -5.26 -24.79 31.56
C MET A 407 -4.18 -24.72 32.65
N GLN A 408 -4.52 -24.37 33.89
CA GLN A 408 -3.58 -24.41 35.01
C GLN A 408 -3.05 -25.81 35.24
N LYS A 409 -3.91 -26.84 35.09
CA LYS A 409 -3.48 -28.22 35.24
C LYS A 409 -2.52 -28.64 34.13
N ILE A 410 -2.84 -28.32 32.87
CA ILE A 410 -1.97 -28.58 31.71
C ILE A 410 -0.61 -27.90 31.91
N TYR A 411 -0.60 -26.62 32.31
CA TYR A 411 0.62 -25.88 32.60
C TYR A 411 1.47 -26.54 33.69
N SER A 412 0.87 -26.94 34.82
CA SER A 412 1.58 -27.62 35.91
C SER A 412 2.22 -28.94 35.48
N LEU A 413 1.52 -29.71 34.63
CA LEU A 413 2.02 -30.98 34.10
C LEU A 413 3.17 -30.77 33.11
N ALA A 414 3.07 -29.75 32.25
CA ALA A 414 4.11 -29.40 31.29
C ALA A 414 5.39 -28.93 31.98
N LEU A 415 5.27 -28.08 33.01
CA LEU A 415 6.41 -27.66 33.84
C LEU A 415 7.09 -28.84 34.52
N GLN A 416 6.31 -29.74 35.13
CA GLN A 416 6.86 -30.92 35.80
C GLN A 416 7.62 -31.82 34.81
N ALA A 417 7.05 -32.07 33.62
CA ALA A 417 7.70 -32.85 32.57
C ALA A 417 8.99 -32.19 32.07
N GLY A 418 9.01 -30.86 31.93
CA GLY A 418 10.21 -30.11 31.56
C GLY A 418 11.33 -30.20 32.61
N MET A 419 10.97 -30.20 33.90
CA MET A 419 11.93 -30.37 35.00
C MET A 419 12.54 -31.78 35.07
N GLU A 420 11.86 -32.79 34.53
CA GLU A 420 12.33 -34.18 34.49
C GLU A 420 13.36 -34.45 33.39
N ASN A 421 13.75 -33.42 32.61
CA ASN A 421 14.85 -33.45 31.62
C ASN A 421 14.68 -34.55 30.55
N GLU A 422 13.46 -34.77 30.04
CA GLU A 422 13.25 -35.63 28.88
C GLU A 422 13.85 -34.97 27.62
N PRO A 423 14.95 -35.50 27.03
CA PRO A 423 15.62 -34.85 25.91
C PRO A 423 14.82 -34.95 24.60
N GLU A 424 13.95 -35.95 24.47
CA GLU A 424 13.04 -36.11 23.35
C GLU A 424 11.76 -35.30 23.61
N GLY A 425 11.72 -34.05 23.14
CA GLY A 425 10.50 -33.22 23.20
C GLY A 425 10.59 -31.93 24.01
N SER A 426 11.77 -31.54 24.50
CA SER A 426 11.99 -30.26 25.20
C SER A 426 11.39 -29.06 24.45
N SER A 427 11.61 -28.95 23.14
CA SER A 427 11.06 -27.86 22.33
C SER A 427 9.52 -27.88 22.22
N LEU A 428 8.91 -29.06 22.26
CA LEU A 428 7.46 -29.21 22.29
C LEU A 428 6.89 -28.77 23.64
N LEU A 429 7.55 -29.16 24.74
CA LEU A 429 7.18 -28.75 26.10
C LEU A 429 7.30 -27.24 26.28
N ASP A 430 8.41 -26.63 25.84
CA ASP A 430 8.61 -25.17 25.88
C ASP A 430 7.49 -24.44 25.12
N GLY A 431 7.11 -24.95 23.94
CA GLY A 431 6.00 -24.41 23.17
C GLY A 431 4.62 -24.58 23.82
N ILE A 432 4.39 -25.65 24.58
CA ILE A 432 3.15 -25.85 25.35
C ILE A 432 3.10 -24.89 26.54
N ILE A 433 4.22 -24.76 27.27
CA ILE A 433 4.36 -23.87 28.43
C ILE A 433 4.10 -22.43 28.00
N HIS A 434 4.80 -21.95 26.97
CA HIS A 434 4.65 -20.58 26.48
C HIS A 434 3.20 -20.27 26.07
N LYS A 435 2.55 -21.15 25.30
CA LYS A 435 1.14 -20.96 24.94
C LYS A 435 0.24 -20.89 26.17
N ALA A 436 0.46 -21.78 27.15
CA ALA A 436 -0.33 -21.80 28.37
C ALA A 436 -0.13 -20.51 29.20
N GLU A 437 1.08 -19.97 29.26
CA GLU A 437 1.37 -18.68 29.90
C GLU A 437 0.60 -17.52 29.26
N CYS A 438 0.43 -17.51 27.93
CA CYS A 438 -0.38 -16.48 27.26
C CYS A 438 -1.88 -16.56 27.61
N PHE A 439 -2.40 -17.75 27.98
CA PHE A 439 -3.82 -17.94 28.33
C PHE A 439 -4.10 -17.78 29.82
N LEU A 440 -3.10 -17.96 30.66
CA LEU A 440 -3.23 -17.82 32.11
C LEU A 440 -2.92 -16.35 32.47
N PRO A 441 -3.84 -15.62 33.13
CA PRO A 441 -3.52 -14.28 33.61
C PRO A 441 -2.31 -14.37 34.54
N GLY A 442 -1.17 -13.84 34.09
CA GLY A 442 0.09 -13.99 34.80
C GLY A 442 -0.02 -13.47 36.23
N GLU A 443 0.64 -14.13 37.18
CA GLU A 443 0.74 -13.64 38.57
C GLU A 443 1.25 -12.18 38.65
N ARG A 444 1.97 -11.70 37.62
CA ARG A 444 2.37 -10.29 37.49
C ARG A 444 1.21 -9.29 37.32
N GLN A 445 0.06 -9.69 36.77
CA GLN A 445 -1.12 -8.82 36.70
C GLN A 445 -1.84 -8.72 38.05
N ARG A 446 -1.74 -9.74 38.91
CA ARG A 446 -2.33 -9.71 40.26
C ARG A 446 -1.61 -8.70 41.15
N GLU A 447 -0.29 -8.55 41.02
CA GLU A 447 0.48 -7.55 41.79
C GLU A 447 0.18 -6.11 41.33
N ALA A 448 0.08 -5.84 40.03
CA ALA A 448 -0.28 -4.50 39.52
C ALA A 448 -1.71 -4.08 39.92
N SER A 449 -2.67 -5.02 39.92
CA SER A 449 -4.04 -4.75 40.37
C SER A 449 -4.18 -4.55 41.89
N ALA A 450 -3.21 -5.04 42.68
CA ALA A 450 -3.18 -4.84 44.13
C ALA A 450 -2.61 -3.47 44.51
N GLU A 451 -1.62 -2.96 43.77
CA GLU A 451 -1.06 -1.62 43.99
C GLU A 451 -2.02 -0.49 43.56
N GLU A 452 -2.85 -0.69 42.53
CA GLU A 452 -3.89 0.28 42.15
C GLU A 452 -5.09 0.32 43.13
N GLN A 453 -5.30 -0.72 43.94
CA GLN A 453 -6.38 -0.77 44.94
C GLN A 453 -6.00 -0.15 46.30
N GLU A 454 -4.71 0.09 46.59
CA GLU A 454 -4.27 0.75 47.83
C GLU A 454 -4.17 2.29 47.74
N MET A 455 -4.35 2.90 46.55
CA MET A 455 -4.35 4.35 46.37
C MET A 455 -5.75 4.92 46.05
N LEU A 456 -6.69 4.75 46.97
CA LEU A 456 -7.87 5.62 47.06
C LEU A 456 -7.74 6.52 48.29
N PRO A 457 -7.45 7.83 48.13
CA PRO A 457 -7.60 8.77 49.22
C PRO A 457 -9.09 8.95 49.50
N GLY A 458 -9.47 8.65 50.73
CA GLY A 458 -10.73 9.09 51.31
C GLY A 458 -10.85 10.61 51.36
N ASP A 459 -12.11 11.01 51.50
CA ASP A 459 -12.61 12.30 51.95
C ASP A 459 -12.55 13.49 50.99
N VAL A 460 -13.63 13.56 50.21
CA VAL A 460 -14.31 14.79 49.80
C VAL A 460 -14.72 15.58 51.04
N ILE A 461 -14.06 16.70 51.37
CA ILE A 461 -14.69 17.84 52.07
C ILE A 461 -14.11 19.18 51.60
N GLN A 462 -15.01 19.99 51.03
CA GLN A 462 -15.02 21.43 50.71
C GLN A 462 -14.21 21.96 49.52
#